data_AF-A0A3D2K0X0-F1
#
_entry.id   AF-A0A3D2K0X0-F1
#
_cell.length_a   1.000
_cell.length_b   1.000
_cell.length_c   1.000
_cell.angle_alpha   90.00
_cell.angle_beta   90.00
_cell.angle_gamma   90.00
#
_symmetry.space_group_name_H-M   'P 1'
#
loop_
_entity.id
_entity.type
_entity.pdbx_description
1 polymer ?
#
loop_
_entity_poly.entity_id
_entity_poly.type
_entity_poly.pdbx_seq_one_letter_code
_entity_poly.pdbx_strand_id
1 'polypeptide(L)'
;MRYACLVMGILFALFTFWQFNDLEQYDTEWWQGWVLTYALCSIISLVTWAKALPRWFYFSISMVALGVAVYWSLGIEWHKTVLYNETNPSGNESGGLIIIGAWFAVLAWQHKALGCGSNKANR
;
A
#
# COMPACT_ATOMS: atom_id res chain seq x y z
N MET A 1 -15.30 -5.45 6.76
CA MET A 1 -14.33 -4.49 6.18
C MET A 1 -13.61 -3.63 7.21
N ARG A 2 -14.29 -3.08 8.21
CA ARG A 2 -13.65 -2.34 9.32
C ARG A 2 -12.44 -3.06 9.95
N TYR A 3 -12.60 -4.30 10.40
CA TYR A 3 -11.49 -5.05 11.01
C TYR A 3 -10.32 -5.30 10.05
N ALA A 4 -10.57 -5.47 8.75
CA ALA A 4 -9.50 -5.56 7.75
C ALA A 4 -8.70 -4.26 7.66
N CYS A 5 -9.36 -3.10 7.72
CA CYS A 5 -8.69 -1.81 7.76
C CYS A 5 -7.84 -1.62 9.03
N LEU A 6 -8.33 -2.12 10.18
CA LEU A 6 -7.57 -2.11 11.43
C LEU A 6 -6.31 -2.99 11.33
N VAL A 7 -6.47 -4.23 10.87
CA VAL A 7 -5.36 -5.19 10.68
C VAL A 7 -4.33 -4.64 9.70
N MET A 8 -4.76 -4.14 8.54
CA MET A 8 -3.86 -3.56 7.55
C MET A 8 -3.19 -2.27 8.05
N GLY A 9 -3.89 -1.45 8.83
CA GLY A 9 -3.30 -0.30 9.50
C GLY A 9 -2.14 -0.69 10.41
N ILE A 10 -2.32 -1.74 11.22
CA ILE A 10 -1.27 -2.29 12.09
C ILE A 10 -0.12 -2.89 11.26
N LEU A 11 -0.42 -3.62 10.18
CA LEU A 11 0.60 -4.19 9.30
C LEU A 11 1.47 -3.11 8.64
N PHE A 12 0.88 -2.03 8.14
CA PHE A 12 1.65 -0.91 7.60
C PHE A 12 2.47 -0.18 8.67
N ALA A 13 1.97 -0.09 9.91
CA ALA A 13 2.76 0.44 11.01
C ALA A 13 3.98 -0.46 11.30
N LEU A 14 3.82 -1.79 11.25
CA LEU A 14 4.92 -2.74 11.39
C LEU A 14 5.93 -2.63 10.25
N PHE A 15 5.47 -2.49 9.01
CA PHE A 15 6.38 -2.22 7.88
C PHE A 15 7.15 -0.92 8.05
N THR A 16 6.47 0.14 8.52
CA THR A 16 7.14 1.42 8.85
C THR A 16 8.25 1.21 9.88
N PHE A 17 7.98 0.44 10.94
CA PHE A 17 8.97 0.09 11.95
C PHE A 17 10.16 -0.69 11.37
N TRP A 18 9.90 -1.68 10.51
CA TRP A 18 10.98 -2.43 9.85
C TRP A 18 11.82 -1.57 8.91
N GLN A 19 11.27 -0.53 8.29
CA GLN A 19 12.07 0.39 7.47
C GLN A 19 13.06 1.23 8.30
N PHE A 20 12.74 1.54 9.56
CA PHE A 20 13.72 2.14 10.47
C PHE A 20 14.81 1.13 10.88
N ASN A 21 14.47 -0.15 11.02
CA ASN A 21 15.45 -1.19 11.30
C ASN A 21 16.36 -1.46 10.09
N ASP A 22 15.82 -1.39 8.87
CA ASP A 22 16.60 -1.53 7.64
C ASP A 22 17.63 -0.40 7.48
N LEU A 23 17.31 0.82 7.93
CA LEU A 23 18.29 1.92 8.00
C LEU A 23 19.49 1.55 8.88
N GLU A 24 19.22 1.11 10.12
CA GLU A 24 20.29 0.80 11.08
C GLU A 24 21.16 -0.38 10.63
N GLN A 25 20.60 -1.30 9.85
CA GLN A 25 21.25 -2.55 9.47
C GLN A 25 21.89 -2.54 8.07
N TYR A 26 21.32 -1.83 7.09
CA TYR A 26 21.70 -1.92 5.67
C TYR A 26 22.00 -0.57 5.01
N ASP A 27 21.93 0.55 5.74
CA ASP A 27 22.22 1.92 5.24
C ASP A 27 21.49 2.27 3.92
N THR A 28 20.29 1.72 3.75
CA THR A 28 19.49 1.82 2.52
C THR A 28 19.14 3.27 2.20
N GLU A 29 19.58 3.82 1.05
CA GLU A 29 19.39 5.25 0.72
C GLU A 29 17.92 5.74 0.68
N TRP A 30 16.95 4.87 0.36
CA TRP A 30 15.55 5.25 0.11
C TRP A 30 14.59 4.98 1.27
N TRP A 31 15.11 4.60 2.44
CA TRP A 31 14.32 4.22 3.62
C TRP A 31 13.29 5.28 4.05
N GLN A 32 13.62 6.57 3.92
CA GLN A 32 12.74 7.69 4.30
C GLN A 32 11.44 7.72 3.48
N GLY A 33 11.55 7.42 2.18
CA GLY A 33 10.41 7.38 1.28
C GLY A 33 9.43 6.27 1.66
N TRP A 34 9.96 5.11 2.03
CA TRP A 34 9.16 3.97 2.48
C TRP A 34 8.53 4.19 3.85
N VAL A 35 9.28 4.76 4.81
CA VAL A 35 8.72 5.17 6.11
C VAL A 35 7.52 6.07 5.91
N LEU A 36 7.65 7.13 5.10
CA LEU A 36 6.54 8.06 4.85
C LEU A 36 5.37 7.36 4.16
N THR A 37 5.65 6.52 3.16
CA THR A 37 4.62 5.82 2.39
C THR A 37 3.81 4.86 3.26
N TYR A 38 4.48 4.01 4.04
CA TYR A 38 3.81 3.06 4.93
C TYR A 38 3.10 3.77 6.08
N ALA A 39 3.66 4.84 6.65
CA ALA A 39 2.99 5.64 7.67
C ALA A 39 1.67 6.23 7.14
N LEU A 40 1.67 6.80 5.93
CA LEU A 40 0.47 7.31 5.29
C LEU A 40 -0.55 6.20 5.01
N CYS A 41 -0.11 5.03 4.53
CA CYS A 41 -0.99 3.88 4.30
C CYS A 41 -1.63 3.38 5.61
N SER A 42 -0.87 3.38 6.71
CA SER A 42 -1.36 3.04 8.04
C SER A 42 -2.44 4.02 8.48
N ILE A 43 -2.15 5.34 8.44
CA ILE A 43 -3.10 6.40 8.82
C ILE A 43 -4.37 6.31 7.97
N ILE A 44 -4.26 6.18 6.65
CA ILE A 44 -5.43 6.11 5.77
C ILE A 44 -6.28 4.88 6.08
N SER A 45 -5.65 3.73 6.38
CA SER A 45 -6.36 2.50 6.75
C SER A 45 -7.09 2.67 8.09
N LEU A 46 -6.47 3.31 9.09
CA LEU A 46 -7.08 3.59 10.39
C LEU A 46 -8.20 4.65 10.30
N VAL A 47 -8.02 5.70 9.49
CA VAL A 47 -9.08 6.67 9.21
C VAL A 47 -10.26 5.98 8.53
N THR A 48 -9.99 5.11 7.55
CA THR A 48 -11.01 4.32 6.84
C THR A 48 -11.76 3.36 7.76
N TRP A 49 -11.11 2.85 8.81
CA TRP A 49 -11.77 2.05 9.85
C TRP A 49 -12.87 2.83 10.56
N ALA A 50 -12.61 4.09 10.93
CA ALA A 50 -13.57 4.97 11.58
C ALA A 50 -14.61 5.52 10.58
N LYS A 51 -14.14 6.06 9.46
CA LYS A 51 -14.93 6.78 8.45
C LYS A 51 -14.45 6.45 7.04
N ALA A 52 -15.37 5.96 6.21
CA ALA A 52 -15.12 5.70 4.80
C ALA A 52 -14.78 6.98 4.01
N LEU A 53 -13.73 6.94 3.19
CA LEU A 53 -13.33 8.02 2.27
C LEU A 53 -13.93 7.79 0.88
N PRO A 54 -13.93 8.80 -0.01
CA PRO A 54 -14.46 8.64 -1.36
C PRO A 54 -13.74 7.55 -2.14
N ARG A 55 -14.49 6.73 -2.88
CA ARG A 55 -13.94 5.61 -3.67
C ARG A 55 -12.81 6.02 -4.63
N TRP A 56 -12.93 7.19 -5.26
CA TRP A 56 -11.93 7.69 -6.21
C TRP A 56 -10.57 7.91 -5.53
N PHE A 57 -10.54 8.26 -4.25
CA PHE A 57 -9.31 8.45 -3.48
C PHE A 57 -8.52 7.14 -3.41
N TYR A 58 -9.17 6.03 -3.03
CA TYR A 58 -8.53 4.73 -2.99
C TYR A 58 -8.09 4.24 -4.37
N PHE A 59 -8.93 4.47 -5.38
CA PHE A 59 -8.64 4.07 -6.75
C PHE A 59 -7.40 4.80 -7.31
N SER A 60 -7.28 6.11 -7.07
CA SER A 60 -6.12 6.89 -7.50
C SER A 60 -4.83 6.38 -6.86
N ILE A 61 -4.83 6.10 -5.54
CA ILE A 61 -3.66 5.54 -4.85
C ILE A 61 -3.29 4.18 -5.44
N SER A 62 -4.28 3.31 -5.67
CA SER A 62 -4.06 2.00 -6.26
C SER A 62 -3.42 2.09 -7.64
N MET A 63 -3.94 2.96 -8.52
CA MET A 63 -3.40 3.14 -9.87
C MET A 63 -1.99 3.71 -9.88
N VAL A 64 -1.71 4.70 -9.02
CA VAL A 64 -0.35 5.25 -8.89
C VAL A 64 0.61 4.18 -8.36
N ALA A 65 0.26 3.48 -7.28
CA ALA A 65 1.11 2.45 -6.70
C ALA A 65 1.41 1.32 -7.69
N LEU A 66 0.39 0.79 -8.38
CA LEU A 66 0.58 -0.26 -9.37
C LEU A 66 1.35 0.22 -10.61
N GLY A 67 1.10 1.45 -11.07
CA GLY A 67 1.85 2.03 -12.19
C GLY A 67 3.34 2.18 -11.89
N VAL A 68 3.66 2.68 -10.68
CA VAL A 68 5.05 2.78 -10.21
C VAL A 68 5.64 1.39 -9.96
N ALA A 69 4.85 0.43 -9.49
CA ALA A 69 5.30 -0.96 -9.32
C ALA A 69 5.72 -1.61 -10.65
N VAL A 70 4.97 -1.34 -11.72
CA VAL A 70 5.31 -1.80 -13.08
C VAL A 70 6.59 -1.13 -13.55
N TYR A 71 6.75 0.18 -13.33
CA TYR A 71 7.99 0.87 -13.68
C TYR A 71 9.21 0.22 -13.01
N TRP A 72 9.13 -0.06 -11.71
CA TRP A 72 10.21 -0.75 -10.99
C TRP A 72 10.40 -2.20 -11.44
N SER A 73 9.33 -2.92 -11.80
CA SER A 73 9.47 -4.32 -12.20
C SER A 73 10.27 -4.49 -13.50
N LEU A 74 10.30 -3.46 -14.36
CA LEU A 74 11.14 -3.43 -15.57
C LEU A 74 12.64 -3.40 -15.26
N GLY A 75 13.02 -2.95 -14.06
CA GLY A 75 14.42 -2.91 -13.59
C GLY A 75 14.88 -4.17 -12.88
N ILE A 76 14.03 -5.19 -12.72
CA ILE A 76 14.38 -6.40 -11.96
C ILE A 76 15.37 -7.27 -12.73
N GLU A 77 16.53 -7.50 -12.12
CA GLU A 77 17.52 -8.46 -12.59
C GLU A 77 17.20 -9.87 -12.08
N TRP A 78 16.42 -10.62 -12.87
CA TRP A 78 15.95 -11.97 -12.52
C TRP A 78 17.05 -13.03 -12.32
N HIS A 79 18.29 -12.73 -12.68
CA HIS A 79 19.44 -13.61 -12.54
C HIS A 79 20.23 -13.39 -11.24
N LYS A 80 19.84 -12.40 -10.41
CA LYS A 80 20.40 -12.13 -9.08
C LYS A 80 19.34 -12.33 -8.01
N THR A 81 19.70 -12.11 -6.75
CA THR A 81 18.72 -11.97 -5.67
C THR A 81 17.74 -10.84 -6.02
N VAL A 82 16.45 -11.17 -6.03
CA VAL A 82 15.37 -10.22 -6.36
C VAL A 82 14.98 -9.39 -5.15
N LEU A 83 15.00 -10.00 -3.97
CA LEU A 83 14.72 -9.35 -2.68
C LEU A 83 16.03 -9.03 -1.97
N TYR A 84 16.04 -7.93 -1.22
CA TYR A 84 17.19 -7.48 -0.40
C TYR A 84 18.50 -7.39 -1.20
N ASN A 85 18.43 -6.91 -2.44
CA ASN A 85 19.59 -6.70 -3.28
C ASN A 85 20.05 -5.24 -3.18
N GLU A 86 21.20 -5.04 -2.53
CA GLU A 86 21.79 -3.72 -2.27
C GLU A 86 22.16 -2.97 -3.56
N THR A 87 22.48 -3.70 -4.64
CA THR A 87 22.87 -3.11 -5.93
C THR A 87 21.69 -2.82 -6.86
N ASN A 88 20.55 -3.49 -6.64
CA ASN A 88 19.35 -3.32 -7.44
C ASN A 88 18.10 -3.47 -6.55
N PRO A 89 17.56 -2.36 -6.02
CA PRO A 89 16.43 -2.41 -5.10
C PRO A 89 15.10 -2.72 -5.79
N SER A 90 15.06 -2.78 -7.13
CA SER A 90 13.83 -2.81 -7.93
C SER A 90 12.82 -3.88 -7.53
N GLY A 91 13.29 -5.07 -7.11
CA GLY A 91 12.39 -6.14 -6.67
C GLY A 91 11.71 -5.82 -5.34
N ASN A 92 12.44 -5.23 -4.38
CA ASN A 92 11.88 -4.80 -3.10
C ASN A 92 10.91 -3.63 -3.30
N GLU A 93 11.28 -2.68 -4.16
CA GLU A 93 10.46 -1.51 -4.48
C GLU A 93 9.12 -1.91 -5.12
N SER A 94 9.19 -2.75 -6.15
CA SER A 94 8.01 -3.25 -6.85
C SER A 94 7.10 -4.06 -5.91
N GLY A 95 7.68 -4.92 -5.05
CA GLY A 95 6.94 -5.74 -4.10
C GLY A 95 6.11 -4.91 -3.11
N GLY A 96 6.72 -3.92 -2.46
CA GLY A 96 6.02 -3.03 -1.53
C GLY A 96 4.87 -2.26 -2.21
N LEU A 97 5.10 -1.77 -3.43
CA LEU A 97 4.11 -1.03 -4.21
C LEU A 97 2.93 -1.91 -4.66
N ILE A 98 3.18 -3.18 -4.99
CA ILE A 98 2.11 -4.15 -5.29
C ILE A 98 1.21 -4.36 -4.07
N ILE A 99 1.80 -4.52 -2.87
CA ILE A 99 1.02 -4.71 -1.63
C ILE A 99 0.12 -3.50 -1.38
N ILE A 100 0.67 -2.29 -1.48
CA ILE A 100 -0.09 -1.04 -1.35
C ILE A 100 -1.20 -0.99 -2.42
N GLY A 101 -0.84 -1.18 -3.68
CA GLY A 101 -1.75 -1.11 -4.81
C GLY A 101 -2.93 -2.07 -4.70
N ALA A 102 -2.67 -3.32 -4.31
CA ALA A 102 -3.67 -4.35 -4.09
C ALA A 102 -4.61 -4.00 -2.93
N TRP A 103 -4.07 -3.53 -1.80
CA TRP A 103 -4.89 -3.14 -0.65
C TRP A 103 -5.84 -1.99 -0.99
N PHE A 104 -5.34 -0.95 -1.65
CA PHE A 104 -6.15 0.18 -2.06
C PHE A 104 -7.17 -0.18 -3.16
N ALA A 105 -6.86 -1.15 -4.02
CA ALA A 105 -7.85 -1.72 -4.95
C ALA A 105 -9.01 -2.40 -4.21
N VAL A 106 -8.71 -3.17 -3.16
CA VAL A 106 -9.72 -3.82 -2.31
C VAL A 106 -10.62 -2.78 -1.62
N LEU A 107 -10.04 -1.70 -1.07
CA LEU A 107 -10.82 -0.59 -0.49
C LEU A 107 -11.72 0.10 -1.52
N ALA A 108 -11.19 0.33 -2.74
CA ALA A 108 -11.98 0.90 -3.83
C ALA A 108 -13.11 -0.03 -4.31
N TRP A 109 -12.91 -1.35 -4.25
CA TRP A 109 -13.90 -2.35 -4.65
C TRP A 109 -15.04 -2.47 -3.63
N GLN A 110 -14.72 -2.53 -2.34
CA GLN A 110 -15.70 -2.71 -1.27
C GLN A 110 -16.73 -1.56 -1.18
N HIS A 111 -16.36 -0.36 -1.63
CA HIS A 111 -17.31 0.76 -1.74
C HIS A 111 -18.47 0.50 -2.72
N LYS A 112 -18.28 -0.31 -3.77
CA LYS A 112 -19.37 -0.69 -4.68
C LYS A 112 -20.38 -1.61 -4.00
N ALA A 113 -19.94 -2.48 -3.07
CA ALA A 113 -20.82 -3.44 -2.41
C ALA A 113 -21.84 -2.78 -1.47
N LEU A 114 -21.51 -1.62 -0.90
CA LEU A 114 -22.43 -0.81 -0.08
C LEU A 114 -23.31 0.14 -0.92
N GLY A 115 -22.96 0.37 -2.18
CA GLY A 115 -23.64 1.30 -3.10
C GLY A 115 -24.81 0.70 -3.89
N CYS A 116 -25.01 -0.63 -3.88
CA CYS A 116 -26.17 -1.26 -4.52
C CYS A 116 -27.43 -1.33 -3.62
N GLY A 117 -27.37 -0.84 -2.38
CA GLY A 117 -28.48 -0.87 -1.42
C GLY A 117 -29.19 0.47 -1.18
N SER A 118 -28.73 1.57 -1.76
CA SER A 118 -29.24 2.92 -1.44
C SER A 118 -30.05 3.50 -2.60
N ASN A 119 -31.17 2.86 -2.97
CA ASN A 119 -32.13 3.51 -3.88
C ASN A 119 -33.57 2.97 -3.90
N LYS A 120 -34.10 2.39 -2.81
CA LYS A 120 -35.56 2.17 -2.69
C LYS A 120 -36.04 2.15 -1.23
N ALA A 121 -36.22 3.34 -0.64
CA ALA A 121 -37.12 3.51 0.51
C ALA A 121 -37.40 5.01 0.69
N ASN A 122 -38.09 5.60 -0.29
CA ASN A 122 -38.86 6.84 -0.13
C ASN A 122 -39.63 7.09 -1.43
N ARG A 123 -40.70 6.32 -1.62
CA ARG A 123 -41.92 6.71 -2.34
C ARG A 123 -42.98 5.66 -2.08
#